data_AF-A0ABD6RII6-F1
#
_entry.id   AF-A0ABD6RII6-F1
#
_cell.length_a   1.000
_cell.length_b   1.000
_cell.length_c   1.000
_cell.angle_alpha   90.00
_cell.angle_beta   90.00
_cell.angle_gamma   90.00
#
_symmetry.space_group_name_H-M   'P 1'
#
loop_
_entity.id
_entity.type
_entity.pdbx_description
1 polymer ?
#
loop_
_entity_poly.entity_id
_entity_poly.type
_entity_poly.pdbx_seq_one_letter_code
_entity_poly.pdbx_strand_id
1 'polypeptide(L)'
;MTTEILQYKNCTVLKNNNDYEILWSRGKEVLNFSINQELAERVSKSDKDSLEVMFYCEHHRWPKADELEDYNQADTIVHRGNGFIVYETDGYYEISFFKEVGGAMGQEVCYPITKELMDKALESSRGAYEVMVYAETGHWPL
;
A
#
# COMPACT_ATOMS: atom_id res chain seq x y z
N MET A 1 -12.54 25.45 13.85
CA MET A 1 -11.82 25.17 12.59
C MET A 1 -12.47 23.94 12.00
N THR A 2 -13.05 24.06 10.81
CA THR A 2 -13.78 22.97 10.17
C THR A 2 -12.93 22.49 9.01
N THR A 3 -12.36 21.29 9.12
CA THR A 3 -11.66 20.65 8.02
C THR A 3 -12.69 19.99 7.11
N GLU A 4 -12.76 20.41 5.87
CA GLU A 4 -13.60 19.76 4.86
C GLU A 4 -12.78 18.62 4.23
N ILE A 5 -13.36 17.42 4.18
CA ILE A 5 -12.73 16.23 3.60
C ILE A 5 -13.46 15.92 2.30
N LEU A 6 -12.76 16.01 1.18
CA LEU A 6 -13.26 15.75 -0.16
C LEU A 6 -12.63 14.45 -0.68
N GLN A 7 -13.40 13.37 -0.72
CA GLN A 7 -12.92 12.06 -1.13
C GLN A 7 -13.21 11.82 -2.61
N TYR A 8 -12.16 11.50 -3.38
CA TYR A 8 -12.22 11.13 -4.79
C TYR A 8 -11.74 9.68 -4.97
N LYS A 9 -11.84 9.16 -6.20
CA LYS A 9 -11.47 7.78 -6.51
C LYS A 9 -9.98 7.48 -6.25
N ASN A 10 -9.10 8.38 -6.66
CA ASN A 10 -7.64 8.17 -6.59
C ASN A 10 -6.97 8.85 -5.39
N CYS A 11 -7.63 9.84 -4.78
CA CYS A 11 -7.06 10.66 -3.72
C CYS A 11 -8.14 11.27 -2.81
N THR A 12 -7.72 11.82 -1.68
CA THR A 12 -8.56 12.64 -0.79
C THR A 12 -7.93 14.03 -0.68
N VAL A 13 -8.75 15.07 -0.81
CA VAL A 13 -8.33 16.46 -0.59
C VAL A 13 -8.87 16.93 0.75
N LEU A 14 -7.99 17.44 1.60
CA LEU A 14 -8.32 18.10 2.85
C LEU A 14 -8.28 19.61 2.62
N LYS A 15 -9.31 20.32 3.06
CA LYS A 15 -9.37 21.78 2.99
C LYS A 15 -9.52 22.33 4.40
N ASN A 16 -8.61 23.22 4.77
CA ASN A 16 -8.60 23.88 6.07
C ASN A 16 -8.48 25.40 5.86
N ASN A 17 -9.62 26.10 5.92
CA ASN A 17 -9.74 27.52 5.56
C ASN A 17 -9.23 27.81 4.13
N ASN A 18 -7.98 28.26 4.00
CA ASN A 18 -7.31 28.59 2.73
C ASN A 18 -6.21 27.59 2.35
N ASP A 19 -5.90 26.63 3.22
CA ASP A 19 -4.89 25.60 2.97
C ASP A 19 -5.56 24.36 2.41
N TYR A 20 -4.95 23.78 1.37
CA TYR A 20 -5.41 22.55 0.74
C TYR A 20 -4.28 21.52 0.80
N GLU A 21 -4.62 20.29 1.12
CA GLU A 21 -3.72 19.15 1.11
C GLU A 21 -4.36 18.04 0.27
N ILE A 22 -3.55 17.32 -0.49
CA ILE A 22 -3.97 16.14 -1.23
C ILE A 22 -3.22 14.94 -0.68
N LEU A 23 -3.97 13.87 -0.40
CA LEU A 23 -3.43 12.61 0.07
C LEU A 23 -3.89 11.45 -0.83
N TRP A 24 -3.02 10.47 -1.02
CA TRP A 24 -3.40 9.22 -1.65
C TRP A 24 -2.53 8.08 -1.14
N SER A 25 -3.00 6.86 -1.38
CA SER A 25 -2.25 5.66 -1.08
C SER A 25 -1.74 5.05 -2.38
N ARG A 26 -0.44 4.75 -2.43
CA ARG A 26 0.17 3.86 -3.44
C ARG A 26 0.76 2.68 -2.69
N GLY A 27 0.12 1.53 -2.81
CA GLY A 27 0.44 0.37 -1.98
C GLY A 27 0.23 0.67 -0.50
N LYS A 28 1.29 0.56 0.30
CA LYS A 28 1.28 0.91 1.73
C LYS A 28 1.75 2.33 2.03
N GLU A 29 2.30 3.04 1.05
CA GLU A 29 2.73 4.41 1.22
C GLU A 29 1.52 5.34 1.18
N VAL A 30 1.45 6.27 2.14
CA VAL A 30 0.50 7.38 2.13
C VAL A 30 1.27 8.63 1.75
N LEU A 31 1.00 9.14 0.56
CA LEU A 31 1.56 10.39 0.06
C LEU A 31 0.66 11.53 0.50
N ASN A 32 1.25 12.62 0.99
CA ASN A 32 0.54 13.85 1.35
C ASN A 32 1.34 15.07 0.85
N PHE A 33 0.69 15.96 0.10
CA PHE A 33 1.28 17.18 -0.41
C PHE A 33 0.35 18.37 -0.20
N SER A 34 0.93 19.52 0.17
CA SER A 34 0.21 20.79 0.18
C SER A 34 -0.01 21.27 -1.25
N ILE A 35 -1.24 21.64 -1.58
CA ILE A 35 -1.65 22.14 -2.89
C ILE A 35 -2.34 23.50 -2.76
N ASN A 36 -2.44 24.21 -3.87
CA ASN A 36 -3.23 25.44 -3.93
C ASN A 36 -4.68 25.14 -4.34
N GLN A 37 -5.54 26.15 -4.25
CA GLN A 37 -6.95 26.03 -4.63
C GLN A 37 -7.15 25.59 -6.09
N GLU A 38 -6.34 26.08 -7.03
CA GLU A 38 -6.49 25.76 -8.46
C GLU A 38 -6.26 24.26 -8.73
N LEU A 39 -5.27 23.66 -8.08
CA LEU A 39 -5.01 22.22 -8.12
C LEU A 39 -6.15 21.42 -7.48
N ALA A 40 -6.67 21.88 -6.34
CA ALA A 40 -7.80 21.23 -5.67
C ALA A 40 -9.07 21.24 -6.54
N GLU A 41 -9.36 22.37 -7.20
CA GLU A 41 -10.45 22.48 -8.16
C GLU A 41 -10.25 21.56 -9.37
N ARG A 42 -9.01 21.41 -9.85
CA ARG A 42 -8.68 20.50 -10.94
C ARG A 42 -8.91 19.03 -10.57
N VAL A 43 -8.51 18.59 -9.38
CA VAL A 43 -8.77 17.22 -8.87
C VAL A 43 -10.24 16.85 -8.96
N SER A 44 -11.14 17.81 -8.70
CA SER A 44 -12.59 17.59 -8.73
C SER A 44 -13.20 17.39 -10.12
N LYS A 45 -12.45 17.64 -11.21
CA LYS A 45 -12.99 17.63 -12.58
C LYS A 45 -13.13 16.23 -13.16
N SER A 46 -12.12 15.38 -12.96
CA SER A 46 -12.12 14.01 -13.48
C SER A 46 -11.09 13.11 -12.77
N ASP A 47 -11.26 11.79 -12.90
CA ASP A 47 -10.27 10.82 -12.43
C ASP A 47 -8.89 11.07 -13.06
N LYS A 48 -8.85 11.41 -14.36
CA LYS A 48 -7.60 11.73 -15.04
C LYS A 48 -6.94 12.99 -14.47
N ASP A 49 -7.72 14.05 -14.27
CA ASP A 49 -7.22 15.29 -13.68
C ASP A 49 -6.67 15.06 -12.27
N SER A 50 -7.30 14.19 -11.47
CA SER A 50 -6.80 13.83 -10.15
C SER A 50 -5.41 13.17 -10.22
N LEU A 51 -5.20 12.22 -11.15
CA LEU A 51 -3.90 11.58 -11.36
C LEU A 51 -2.85 12.55 -11.90
N GLU A 52 -3.23 13.47 -12.79
CA GLU A 52 -2.34 14.52 -13.29
C GLU A 52 -1.86 15.44 -12.17
N VAL A 53 -2.74 15.81 -11.24
CA VAL A 53 -2.39 16.64 -10.08
C VAL A 53 -1.50 15.88 -9.10
N MET A 54 -1.80 14.61 -8.81
CA MET A 54 -0.94 13.74 -8.00
C MET A 54 0.47 13.66 -8.61
N PHE A 55 0.57 13.39 -9.92
CA PHE A 55 1.84 13.34 -10.65
C PHE A 55 2.61 14.66 -10.57
N TYR A 56 1.89 15.78 -10.74
CA TYR A 56 2.48 17.11 -10.62
C TYR A 56 3.04 17.38 -9.21
N CYS A 57 2.38 16.89 -8.17
CA CYS A 57 2.86 17.04 -6.79
C CYS A 57 4.16 16.25 -6.55
N GLU A 58 4.27 15.03 -7.08
CA GLU A 58 5.50 14.21 -6.96
C GLU A 58 6.66 14.71 -7.84
N HIS A 59 6.38 15.09 -9.09
CA HIS A 59 7.42 15.35 -10.10
C HIS A 59 7.63 16.82 -10.46
N HIS A 60 6.80 17.73 -9.92
CA HIS A 60 6.80 19.16 -10.24
C HIS A 60 6.67 19.50 -11.73
N ARG A 61 6.03 18.62 -12.51
CA ARG A 61 5.70 18.79 -13.94
C ARG A 61 4.43 18.03 -14.30
N TRP A 62 3.78 18.41 -15.40
CA TRP A 62 2.64 17.65 -15.92
C TRP A 62 3.11 16.35 -16.62
N PRO A 63 2.35 15.25 -16.51
CA PRO A 63 2.66 13.99 -17.16
C PRO A 63 2.42 14.04 -18.68
N LYS A 64 3.11 13.19 -19.44
CA LYS A 64 2.76 12.85 -20.82
C LYS A 64 1.67 11.77 -20.83
N ALA A 65 1.00 11.58 -21.97
CA ALA A 65 -0.15 10.68 -22.08
C ALA A 65 0.14 9.25 -21.60
N ASP A 66 1.29 8.70 -21.98
CA ASP A 66 1.71 7.33 -21.65
C ASP A 66 2.23 7.18 -20.21
N GLU A 67 2.50 8.27 -19.49
CA GLU A 67 3.04 8.20 -18.11
C GLU A 67 1.95 8.01 -17.05
N LEU A 68 0.69 8.25 -17.41
CA LEU A 68 -0.45 8.15 -16.49
C LEU A 68 -1.04 6.75 -16.39
N GLU A 69 -0.82 5.88 -17.38
CA GLU A 69 -1.47 4.56 -17.43
C GLU A 69 -1.07 3.65 -16.26
N ASP A 70 0.18 3.73 -15.82
CA ASP A 70 0.72 2.92 -14.70
C ASP A 70 1.12 3.74 -13.46
N TYR A 71 0.93 5.06 -13.47
CA TYR A 71 1.48 5.98 -12.44
C TYR A 71 1.09 5.63 -10.99
N ASN A 72 -0.15 5.20 -10.76
CA ASN A 72 -0.68 4.92 -9.42
C ASN A 72 -1.05 3.44 -9.21
N GLN A 73 -0.48 2.54 -10.01
CA GLN A 73 -0.54 1.11 -9.76
C GLN A 73 0.50 0.76 -8.70
N ALA A 74 0.11 0.02 -7.66
CA ALA A 74 1.07 -0.57 -6.74
C ALA A 74 1.54 -1.89 -7.34
N ASP A 75 2.84 -2.03 -7.64
CA ASP A 75 3.39 -3.27 -8.21
C ASP A 75 3.42 -4.33 -7.11
N THR A 76 2.28 -5.02 -6.94
CA THR A 76 2.12 -6.06 -5.93
C THR A 76 2.49 -7.40 -6.55
N ILE A 77 3.69 -7.87 -6.22
CA ILE A 77 4.17 -9.20 -6.57
C ILE A 77 3.65 -10.19 -5.53
N VAL A 78 3.08 -11.31 -5.99
CA VAL A 78 2.54 -12.36 -5.13
C VAL A 78 3.41 -13.61 -5.20
N HIS A 79 4.15 -13.89 -4.13
CA HIS A 79 4.96 -15.09 -3.99
C HIS A 79 4.16 -16.18 -3.27
N ARG A 80 3.98 -17.36 -3.88
CA ARG A 80 3.19 -18.45 -3.29
C ARG A 80 4.10 -19.55 -2.74
N GLY A 81 4.02 -19.76 -1.43
CA GLY A 81 4.66 -20.86 -0.74
C GLY A 81 3.68 -21.98 -0.41
N ASN A 82 4.19 -23.12 0.07
CA ASN A 82 3.34 -24.21 0.52
C ASN A 82 2.74 -23.88 1.90
N GLY A 83 1.47 -23.47 1.92
CA GLY A 83 0.74 -23.10 3.14
C GLY A 83 0.79 -21.61 3.51
N PHE A 84 1.39 -20.77 2.67
CA PHE A 84 1.46 -19.32 2.88
C PHE A 84 1.57 -18.56 1.55
N ILE A 85 1.29 -17.26 1.59
CA ILE A 85 1.45 -16.31 0.48
C ILE A 85 2.27 -15.14 1.02
N VAL A 86 3.22 -14.63 0.23
CA VAL A 86 3.87 -13.34 0.52
C VAL A 86 3.45 -12.32 -0.52
N TYR A 87 2.97 -11.17 -0.06
CA TYR A 87 2.72 -9.98 -0.86
C TYR A 87 3.93 -9.05 -0.75
N GLU A 88 4.50 -8.69 -1.88
CA GLU A 88 5.53 -7.66 -2.00
C GLU A 88 4.91 -6.48 -2.74
N THR A 89 4.74 -5.35 -2.05
CA THR A 89 4.18 -4.13 -2.64
C THR A 89 5.14 -2.99 -2.35
N ASP A 90 5.78 -2.43 -3.38
CA ASP A 90 6.69 -1.28 -3.26
C ASP A 90 7.78 -1.47 -2.17
N GLY A 91 8.34 -2.68 -2.06
CA GLY A 91 9.37 -3.02 -1.07
C GLY A 91 8.86 -3.32 0.35
N TYR A 92 7.54 -3.32 0.55
CA TYR A 92 6.90 -3.83 1.77
C TYR A 92 6.50 -5.29 1.58
N TYR A 93 6.78 -6.11 2.58
CA TYR A 93 6.52 -7.55 2.55
C TYR A 93 5.50 -7.94 3.61
N GLU A 94 4.53 -8.75 3.24
CA GLU A 94 3.54 -9.33 4.15
C GLU A 94 3.40 -10.81 3.92
N ILE A 95 3.39 -11.61 4.98
CA ILE A 95 3.08 -13.03 4.89
C ILE A 95 1.64 -13.28 5.35
N SER A 96 0.87 -13.98 4.52
CA SER A 96 -0.47 -14.44 4.80
C SER A 96 -0.52 -15.96 4.88
N PHE A 97 -1.17 -16.50 5.91
CA PHE A 97 -1.38 -17.94 6.06
C PHE A 97 -2.64 -18.23 6.89
N PHE A 98 -3.15 -19.45 6.79
CA PHE A 98 -4.30 -19.88 7.57
C PHE A 98 -3.84 -20.38 8.94
N LYS A 99 -4.41 -19.82 10.01
CA LYS A 99 -4.14 -20.29 11.36
C LYS A 99 -4.85 -21.61 11.60
N GLU A 100 -4.12 -22.67 11.90
CA GLU A 100 -4.74 -23.93 12.34
C GLU A 100 -5.16 -23.81 13.81
N VAL A 101 -6.45 -24.02 14.11
CA VAL A 101 -6.98 -24.00 15.48
C VAL A 101 -7.67 -25.34 15.73
N GLY A 102 -7.04 -26.19 16.54
CA GLY A 102 -7.60 -27.49 16.93
C GLY A 102 -7.81 -28.47 15.78
N GLY A 103 -6.95 -28.45 14.75
CA GLY A 103 -7.05 -29.31 13.56
C GLY A 103 -8.05 -28.84 12.50
N ALA A 104 -8.66 -27.66 12.69
CA ALA A 104 -9.47 -26.99 11.68
C ALA A 104 -8.72 -25.80 11.09
N MET A 105 -8.89 -25.59 9.78
CA MET A 105 -8.38 -24.43 9.07
C MET A 105 -9.15 -23.19 9.55
N GLY A 106 -8.48 -22.35 10.33
CA GLY A 106 -9.05 -21.16 10.95
C GLY A 106 -8.97 -19.93 10.05
N GLN A 107 -8.93 -18.75 10.66
CA GLN A 107 -8.89 -17.48 9.94
C GLN A 107 -7.55 -17.31 9.20
N GLU A 108 -7.60 -16.73 8.00
CA GLU A 108 -6.42 -16.20 7.34
C GLU A 108 -5.88 -15.00 8.12
N VAL A 109 -4.59 -15.04 8.46
CA VAL A 109 -3.89 -13.98 9.18
C VAL A 109 -2.78 -13.43 8.29
N CYS A 110 -2.60 -12.10 8.34
CA CYS A 110 -1.60 -11.41 7.55
C CYS A 110 -0.70 -10.59 8.48
N TYR A 111 0.61 -10.76 8.35
CA TYR A 111 1.60 -10.09 9.19
C TYR A 111 2.69 -9.43 8.35
N PRO A 112 3.13 -8.22 8.74
CA PRO A 112 4.28 -7.58 8.08
C PRO A 112 5.57 -8.35 8.38
N ILE A 113 6.41 -8.51 7.37
CA ILE A 113 7.72 -9.15 7.47
C ILE A 113 8.78 -8.31 6.75
N THR A 114 10.06 -8.59 7.00
CA THR A 114 11.16 -8.01 6.24
C THR A 114 11.45 -8.85 4.99
N LYS A 115 12.18 -8.27 4.03
CA LYS A 115 12.68 -9.00 2.87
C LYS A 115 13.46 -10.27 3.26
N GLU A 116 14.32 -10.17 4.27
CA GLU A 116 15.12 -11.30 4.78
C GLU A 116 14.22 -12.44 5.31
N LEU A 117 13.11 -12.11 5.96
CA LEU A 117 12.13 -13.10 6.43
C LEU A 117 11.35 -13.71 5.26
N MET A 118 11.05 -12.94 4.21
CA MET A 118 10.47 -13.48 2.98
C MET A 118 11.44 -14.49 2.34
N ASP A 119 12.69 -14.11 2.12
CA ASP A 119 13.70 -14.97 1.51
C ASP A 119 13.86 -16.27 2.31
N LYS A 120 13.93 -16.19 3.64
CA LYS A 120 13.95 -17.36 4.53
C LYS A 120 12.70 -18.23 4.41
N ALA A 121 11.52 -17.63 4.30
CA ALA A 121 10.27 -18.36 4.15
C ALA A 121 10.20 -19.10 2.81
N LEU A 122 10.66 -18.48 1.73
CA LEU A 122 10.67 -19.06 0.39
C LEU A 122 11.77 -20.10 0.19
N GLU A 123 12.85 -20.06 0.98
CA GLU A 123 13.97 -21.01 0.89
C GLU A 123 13.58 -22.44 1.26
N SER A 124 12.78 -22.62 2.32
CA SER A 124 12.40 -23.97 2.79
C SER A 124 11.11 -23.99 3.61
N SER A 125 10.44 -25.15 3.66
CA SER A 125 9.25 -25.34 4.50
C SER A 125 9.54 -25.13 5.99
N ARG A 126 10.75 -25.45 6.48
CA ARG A 126 11.15 -25.15 7.85
C ARG A 126 11.33 -23.65 8.06
N GLY A 127 11.98 -22.95 7.13
CA GLY A 127 12.12 -21.50 7.15
C GLY A 127 10.76 -20.80 7.15
N ALA A 128 9.82 -21.25 6.31
CA ALA A 128 8.44 -20.78 6.29
C ALA A 128 7.77 -20.94 7.65
N TYR A 129 7.84 -22.12 8.25
CA TYR A 129 7.27 -22.37 9.58
C TYR A 129 7.87 -21.43 10.64
N GLU A 130 9.19 -21.28 10.66
CA GLU A 130 9.88 -20.40 11.61
C GLU A 130 9.46 -18.94 11.44
N VAL A 131 9.35 -18.47 10.20
CA VAL A 131 8.92 -17.09 9.88
C VAL A 131 7.46 -16.88 10.25
N MET A 132 6.56 -17.82 9.97
CA MET A 132 5.14 -17.71 10.34
C MET A 132 4.95 -17.63 11.86
N VAL A 133 5.67 -18.46 12.63
CA VAL A 133 5.63 -18.41 14.11
C VAL A 133 6.22 -17.10 14.62
N TYR A 134 7.35 -16.66 14.07
CA TYR A 134 7.97 -15.39 14.45
C TYR A 134 7.07 -14.19 14.12
N ALA A 135 6.43 -14.17 12.97
CA ALA A 135 5.54 -13.08 12.55
C ALA A 135 4.29 -13.00 13.45
N GLU A 136 3.74 -14.14 13.87
CA GLU A 136 2.58 -14.18 14.77
C GLU A 136 2.94 -13.81 16.21
N THR A 137 4.06 -14.33 16.73
CA THR A 137 4.37 -14.30 18.17
C THR A 137 5.46 -13.30 18.56
N GLY A 138 6.25 -12.82 17.61
CA GLY A 138 7.48 -12.06 17.85
C GLY A 138 8.66 -12.92 18.34
N HIS A 139 8.50 -14.24 18.40
CA HIS A 139 9.50 -15.16 18.93
C HIS A 139 9.80 -16.30 17.95
N TRP A 140 11.09 -16.67 17.83
CA TRP A 140 11.48 -17.83 17.04
C TRP A 140 11.02 -19.12 17.73
N PRO A 141 10.48 -20.10 16.98
CA PRO A 141 10.17 -21.40 17.56
C PRO A 141 11.46 -22.13 17.95
N LEU A 142 11.40 -22.81 19.10
CA LEU A 142 12.47 -23.65 19.63
C LEU A 142 12.58 -24.99 18.90
#